data_AF-A0A1Q5Y3F2-F1
#
_entry.id   AF-A0A1Q5Y3F2-F1
#
_cell.length_a   1.000
_cell.length_b   1.000
_cell.length_c   1.000
_cell.angle_alpha   90.00
_cell.angle_beta   90.00
_cell.angle_gamma   90.00
#
_symmetry.space_group_name_H-M   'P 1'
#
loop_
_entity.id
_entity.type
_entity.pdbx_description
1 polymer ?
#
loop_
_entity_poly.entity_id
_entity_poly.type
_entity_poly.pdbx_seq_one_letter_code
_entity_poly.pdbx_strand_id
1 'polypeptide(L)'
;MKHSKTPLRQEKQSFTHFMKGSEKWLNRICYFLAALIIAMIVGGISLHANAHPTDWHDNELSQQIQQETRCELKGGIYENGVCLPPNLTLAAEKELQDYTAQKQAEINRTWSKQ
;
A
#
# COMPACT_ATOMS: atom_id res chain seq x y z
N MET A 1 64.05 3.65 -43.34
CA MET A 1 63.18 3.43 -42.16
C MET A 1 62.01 2.54 -42.55
N LYS A 2 61.98 1.28 -42.08
CA LYS A 2 60.82 0.39 -42.26
C LYS A 2 59.99 0.45 -40.98
N HIS A 3 58.82 1.08 -41.02
CA HIS A 3 57.89 1.09 -39.90
C HIS A 3 57.37 -0.35 -39.67
N SER A 4 57.79 -0.96 -38.56
CA SER A 4 57.28 -2.23 -38.07
C SER A 4 55.81 -2.07 -37.65
N LYS A 5 54.88 -2.51 -38.51
CA LYS A 5 53.42 -2.51 -38.26
C LYS A 5 52.94 -3.76 -37.51
N THR A 6 53.86 -4.57 -36.99
CA THR A 6 53.59 -5.90 -36.44
C THR A 6 53.07 -5.94 -34.99
N PRO A 7 53.46 -5.04 -34.05
CA PRO A 7 53.06 -5.22 -32.64
C PRO A 7 51.56 -4.97 -32.39
N LEU A 8 50.97 -4.01 -33.11
CA LEU A 8 49.53 -3.66 -32.97
C LEU A 8 48.57 -4.76 -33.46
N ARG A 9 49.02 -5.66 -34.35
CA ARG A 9 48.16 -6.73 -34.90
C ARG A 9 48.09 -7.93 -33.98
N GLN A 10 49.16 -8.21 -33.24
CA GLN A 10 49.25 -9.35 -32.33
C GLN A 10 48.40 -9.13 -31.06
N GLU A 11 48.36 -7.90 -30.56
CA GLU A 11 47.54 -7.51 -29.41
C GLU A 11 46.04 -7.76 -29.67
N LYS A 12 45.54 -7.38 -30.86
CA LYS A 12 44.14 -7.58 -31.24
C LYS A 12 43.73 -9.05 -31.37
N GLN A 13 44.67 -9.93 -31.71
CA GLN A 13 44.41 -11.37 -31.82
C GLN A 13 44.42 -12.08 -30.46
N SER A 14 45.18 -11.56 -29.50
CA SER A 14 45.16 -12.02 -28.10
C SER A 14 43.80 -11.76 -27.45
N PHE A 15 43.24 -10.56 -27.63
CA PHE A 15 41.94 -10.20 -27.06
C PHE A 15 40.78 -10.99 -27.66
N THR A 16 40.79 -11.27 -28.97
CA THR A 16 39.70 -12.05 -29.58
C THR A 16 39.72 -13.52 -29.16
N HIS A 17 40.89 -14.11 -28.94
CA HIS A 17 41.00 -15.48 -28.43
C HIS A 17 40.60 -15.59 -26.95
N PHE A 18 40.98 -14.60 -26.13
CA PHE A 18 40.56 -14.51 -24.74
C PHE A 18 39.03 -14.32 -24.62
N MET A 19 38.45 -13.42 -25.41
CA MET A 19 37.00 -13.17 -25.44
C MET A 19 36.21 -14.42 -25.82
N LYS A 20 36.64 -15.15 -26.85
CA LYS A 20 35.96 -16.38 -27.33
C LYS A 20 35.99 -17.52 -26.31
N GLY A 21 37.03 -17.60 -25.48
CA GLY A 21 37.08 -18.52 -24.34
C GLY A 21 36.20 -18.07 -23.17
N SER A 22 36.07 -16.76 -22.98
CA SER A 22 35.33 -16.15 -21.88
C SER A 22 33.81 -16.18 -22.04
N GLU A 23 33.27 -16.28 -23.26
CA GLU A 23 31.81 -16.29 -23.54
C GLU A 23 31.05 -17.33 -22.72
N LYS A 24 31.60 -18.54 -22.60
CA LYS A 24 30.98 -19.63 -21.81
C LYS A 24 31.01 -19.34 -20.31
N TRP A 25 32.05 -18.66 -19.85
CA TRP A 25 32.23 -18.31 -18.44
C TRP A 25 31.37 -17.10 -18.06
N LEU A 26 31.29 -16.12 -18.97
CA LEU A 26 30.44 -14.94 -18.85
C LEU A 26 28.96 -15.33 -18.80
N ASN A 27 28.50 -16.23 -19.68
CA ASN A 27 27.11 -16.70 -19.64
C ASN A 27 26.80 -17.38 -18.31
N ARG A 28 27.69 -18.22 -17.78
CA ARG A 28 27.50 -18.86 -16.47
C ARG A 28 27.35 -17.82 -15.36
N ILE A 29 28.21 -16.81 -15.33
CA ILE A 29 28.15 -15.72 -14.34
C ILE A 29 26.85 -14.92 -14.48
N CYS A 30 26.42 -14.62 -15.70
CA CYS A 30 25.14 -13.95 -15.93
C CYS A 30 23.97 -14.78 -15.39
N TYR A 31 23.95 -16.10 -15.62
CA TYR A 31 22.91 -16.97 -15.06
C TYR A 31 22.97 -17.07 -13.54
N PHE A 32 24.17 -17.14 -12.94
CA PHE A 32 24.34 -17.13 -11.49
C PHE A 32 23.85 -15.82 -10.86
N LEU A 33 24.17 -14.68 -11.46
CA LEU A 33 23.71 -13.36 -11.00
C LEU A 33 22.20 -13.22 -11.15
N ALA A 34 21.63 -13.66 -12.27
CA ALA A 34 20.18 -13.65 -12.47
C ALA A 34 19.45 -14.53 -11.44
N ALA A 35 19.96 -15.74 -11.18
CA ALA A 35 19.41 -16.64 -10.17
C ALA A 35 19.52 -16.04 -8.76
N LEU A 36 20.62 -15.36 -8.45
CA LEU A 36 20.81 -14.69 -7.15
C LEU A 36 19.80 -13.55 -6.98
N ILE A 37 19.60 -12.70 -7.99
CA ILE A 37 18.60 -11.61 -7.95
C ILE A 37 17.20 -12.18 -7.75
N ILE A 38 16.82 -13.23 -8.50
CA ILE A 38 15.53 -13.89 -8.35
C ILE A 38 15.39 -14.48 -6.94
N ALA A 39 16.43 -15.12 -6.41
CA ALA A 39 16.44 -15.65 -5.05
C ALA A 39 16.35 -14.54 -3.98
N MET A 40 16.89 -13.34 -4.22
CA MET A 40 16.73 -12.21 -3.28
C MET A 40 15.30 -11.64 -3.30
N ILE A 41 14.67 -11.60 -4.48
CA ILE A 41 13.28 -11.16 -4.65
C ILE A 41 12.32 -12.17 -4.02
N VAL A 42 12.47 -13.46 -4.34
CA VAL A 42 11.58 -14.53 -3.87
C VAL A 42 11.88 -14.93 -2.43
N GLY A 43 13.16 -14.99 -2.06
CA GLY A 43 13.63 -15.29 -0.71
C GLY A 43 13.49 -14.12 0.26
N GLY A 44 12.93 -12.99 -0.18
CA GLY A 44 12.55 -11.88 0.67
C GLY A 44 13.72 -11.36 1.49
N ILE A 45 14.72 -10.78 0.83
CA ILE A 45 15.64 -9.93 1.59
C ILE A 45 14.83 -8.72 2.01
N SER A 46 14.40 -8.78 3.27
CA SER A 46 14.01 -7.62 4.06
C SER A 46 15.27 -6.76 4.19
N LEU A 47 15.66 -6.10 3.09
CA LEU A 47 16.51 -4.93 3.12
C LEU A 47 15.77 -3.99 4.05
N HIS A 48 16.40 -3.76 5.19
CA HIS A 48 15.93 -3.02 6.35
C HIS A 48 15.43 -1.63 5.94
N ALA A 49 14.27 -1.57 5.30
CA ALA A 49 13.42 -0.42 5.35
C ALA A 49 12.98 -0.40 6.81
N ASN A 50 13.26 0.72 7.48
CA ASN A 50 12.50 1.18 8.63
C ASN A 50 11.02 1.37 8.22
N ALA A 51 10.39 0.34 7.65
CA ALA A 51 8.97 0.15 7.71
C ALA A 51 8.74 -0.09 9.20
N HIS A 52 8.49 1.01 9.90
CA HIS A 52 7.77 1.00 11.16
C HIS A 52 6.74 -0.11 11.02
N PRO A 53 6.78 -1.18 11.83
CA PRO A 53 5.76 -2.20 11.73
C PRO A 53 4.46 -1.42 11.80
N THR A 54 3.66 -1.47 10.73
CA THR A 54 2.25 -1.15 10.85
C THR A 54 1.77 -2.20 11.82
N ASP A 55 1.77 -1.82 13.09
CA ASP A 55 1.44 -2.71 14.17
C ASP A 55 -0.04 -3.02 13.99
N TRP A 56 -0.30 -4.14 13.34
CA TRP A 56 -1.62 -4.70 13.14
C TRP A 56 -2.20 -5.25 14.45
N HIS A 57 -1.43 -5.26 15.55
CA HIS A 57 -1.90 -5.51 16.89
C HIS A 57 -2.26 -4.24 17.66
N ASP A 58 -1.67 -3.08 17.33
CA ASP A 58 -2.08 -1.78 17.86
C ASP A 58 -3.35 -1.29 17.16
N ASN A 59 -4.45 -1.90 17.57
CA ASN A 59 -5.80 -1.61 17.10
C ASN A 59 -6.39 -0.32 17.70
N GLU A 60 -5.62 0.45 18.49
CA GLU A 60 -6.11 1.67 19.14
C GLU A 60 -6.43 2.76 18.11
N LEU A 61 -5.53 3.01 17.16
CA LEU A 61 -5.74 4.03 16.13
C LEU A 61 -6.85 3.65 15.16
N SER A 62 -6.92 2.38 14.75
CA SER A 62 -8.01 1.87 13.90
C SER A 62 -9.35 1.92 14.61
N GLN A 63 -9.40 1.58 15.91
CA GLN A 63 -10.62 1.74 16.70
C GLN A 63 -11.02 3.19 16.84
N GLN A 64 -10.08 4.11 17.04
CA GLN A 64 -10.35 5.54 17.14
C GLN A 64 -10.91 6.08 15.82
N ILE A 65 -10.28 5.77 14.68
CA ILE A 65 -10.77 6.16 13.35
C ILE A 65 -12.16 5.57 13.08
N GLN A 66 -12.41 4.34 13.51
CA GLN A 66 -13.71 3.69 13.36
C GLN A 66 -14.80 4.36 14.25
N GLN A 67 -14.44 4.85 15.43
CA GLN A 67 -15.36 5.58 16.31
C GLN A 67 -15.67 6.98 15.76
N GLU A 68 -14.65 7.67 15.25
CA GLU A 68 -14.76 8.97 14.60
C GLU A 68 -15.68 8.89 13.37
N THR A 69 -15.38 7.98 12.43
CA THR A 69 -16.22 7.77 11.23
C THR A 69 -17.66 7.39 11.57
N ARG A 70 -17.89 6.57 12.60
CA ARG A 70 -19.25 6.25 13.07
C ARG A 70 -19.98 7.45 13.65
N CYS A 71 -19.27 8.40 14.25
CA CYS A 71 -19.85 9.64 14.76
C CYS A 71 -20.28 10.55 13.61
N GLU A 72 -19.39 10.76 12.64
CA GLU A 72 -19.64 11.57 11.46
C GLU A 72 -20.78 11.01 10.59
N LEU A 73 -20.85 9.69 10.45
CA LEU A 73 -21.96 9.00 9.77
C LEU A 73 -23.33 9.28 10.41
N LYS A 74 -23.37 9.51 11.72
CA LYS A 74 -24.58 9.90 12.45
C LYS A 74 -24.85 11.40 12.41
N GLY A 75 -24.04 12.16 11.67
CA GLY A 75 -24.07 13.62 11.60
C GLY A 75 -23.42 14.31 12.80
N GLY A 76 -22.88 13.55 13.76
CA GLY A 76 -22.18 14.09 14.91
C GLY A 76 -20.78 14.60 14.56
N ILE A 77 -20.20 15.40 15.45
CA ILE A 77 -18.82 15.89 15.33
C ILE A 77 -17.99 15.16 16.39
N TYR A 78 -16.87 14.56 15.99
CA TYR A 78 -15.97 13.92 16.93
C TYR A 78 -14.91 14.93 17.39
N GLU A 79 -15.00 15.39 18.65
CA GLU A 79 -13.97 16.26 19.25
C GLU A 79 -13.52 15.69 20.60
N ASN A 80 -12.21 15.78 20.89
CA ASN A 80 -11.63 15.37 22.18
C ASN A 80 -11.96 13.93 22.62
N GLY A 81 -12.11 13.01 21.66
CA GLY A 81 -12.42 11.60 21.95
C GLY A 81 -13.90 11.32 22.23
N VAL A 82 -14.78 12.31 22.08
CA VAL A 82 -16.21 12.19 22.35
C VAL A 82 -17.00 12.52 21.08
N CYS A 83 -17.99 11.67 20.77
CA CYS A 83 -18.94 11.94 19.71
C CYS A 83 -20.00 12.94 20.21
N LEU A 84 -19.91 14.19 19.76
CA LEU A 84 -20.90 15.20 20.03
C LEU A 84 -22.09 15.00 19.09
N PRO A 85 -23.33 15.09 19.59
CA PRO A 85 -24.50 15.03 18.73
C PRO A 85 -24.48 16.18 17.72
N PRO A 86 -25.09 16.00 16.54
CA PRO A 86 -25.21 17.06 15.55
C PRO A 86 -25.82 18.29 16.20
N ASN A 87 -25.20 19.46 16.02
CA ASN A 87 -25.71 20.73 16.55
C ASN A 87 -26.94 21.16 15.74
N LEU A 88 -28.08 20.51 15.97
CA LEU A 88 -29.36 20.92 15.42
C LEU A 88 -29.86 22.12 16.21
N THR A 89 -30.44 23.08 15.51
CA THR A 89 -31.22 24.12 16.19
C THR A 89 -32.41 23.46 16.90
N LEU A 90 -32.82 23.99 18.05
CA LEU A 90 -33.95 23.45 18.83
C LEU A 90 -35.23 23.27 17.98
N ALA A 91 -35.40 24.10 16.95
CA ALA A 91 -36.47 23.99 15.97
C ALA A 91 -36.33 22.76 15.07
N ALA A 92 -35.14 22.49 14.52
CA ALA A 92 -34.88 21.34 13.67
C ALA A 92 -35.00 20.01 14.41
N GLU A 93 -34.61 19.96 15.69
CA GLU A 93 -34.84 18.76 16.53
C GLU A 93 -36.32 18.48 16.73
N LYS A 94 -37.11 19.53 16.99
CA LYS A 94 -38.56 19.41 17.17
C LYS A 94 -39.25 18.95 15.88
N GLU A 95 -38.88 19.50 14.74
CA GLU A 95 -39.41 19.08 13.44
C GLU A 95 -39.04 17.62 13.11
N LEU A 96 -37.81 17.20 13.43
CA LEU A 96 -37.39 15.81 13.25
C LEU A 96 -38.19 14.85 14.15
N GLN A 97 -38.43 15.22 15.41
CA GLN A 97 -39.25 14.42 16.33
C GLN A 97 -40.69 14.31 15.85
N ASP A 98 -41.29 15.41 15.42
CA ASP A 98 -42.67 15.42 14.92
C ASP A 98 -42.80 14.58 13.63
N TYR A 99 -41.84 14.69 12.71
CA TYR A 99 -41.79 13.89 11.47
C TYR A 99 -41.58 12.40 11.73
N THR A 100 -40.67 12.04 12.64
CA THR A 100 -40.43 10.63 13.00
C THR A 100 -41.64 10.02 13.71
N ALA A 101 -42.31 10.77 14.60
CA ALA A 101 -43.56 10.33 15.22
C ALA A 101 -44.67 10.10 14.18
N GLN A 102 -44.79 10.99 13.19
CA GLN A 102 -45.76 10.83 12.09
C GLN A 102 -45.47 9.58 11.25
N LYS A 103 -44.20 9.35 10.89
CA LYS A 103 -43.81 8.15 10.13
C LYS A 103 -44.00 6.86 10.93
N GLN A 104 -43.70 6.87 12.22
CA GLN A 104 -43.91 5.70 13.08
C GLN A 104 -45.40 5.39 13.23
N ALA A 105 -46.26 6.41 13.33
CA ALA A 105 -47.71 6.22 13.35
C ALA A 105 -48.23 5.61 12.02
N GLU A 106 -47.67 6.03 10.88
CA GLU A 106 -48.02 5.46 9.57
C GLU A 106 -47.59 3.99 9.46
N ILE A 107 -46.37 3.65 9.90
CA ILE A 107 -45.89 2.26 9.94
C ILE A 107 -46.76 1.41 10.87
N ASN A 108 -47.10 1.92 12.06
CA ASN A 108 -47.97 1.19 12.99
C ASN A 108 -49.36 0.95 12.37
N ARG A 109 -49.88 1.92 11.61
CA ARG A 109 -51.15 1.79 10.90
C ARG A 109 -51.10 0.81 9.73
N THR A 110 -49.97 0.68 9.05
CA THR A 110 -49.81 -0.29 7.96
C THR A 110 -49.64 -1.70 8.50
N TRP A 111 -48.89 -1.88 9.59
CA TRP A 111 -48.72 -3.18 10.25
C TRP A 111 -49.97 -3.65 11.03
N SER A 112 -50.79 -2.74 11.55
CA SER A 112 -52.06 -3.12 12.20
C SER A 112 -53.16 -3.57 11.22
N LYS A 113 -52.91 -3.47 9.91
CA LYS A 113 -53.86 -3.84 8.84
C LYS A 113 -53.49 -5.17 8.15
N GLN A 114 -52.39 -5.79 8.55
CA GLN A 114 -51.92 -7.08 8.05
C GLN A 114 -52.43 -8.21 8.94
#